data_AF-M5U2P5-F1
#
_entry.id   AF-M5U2P5-F1
#
_cell.length_a   1.000
_cell.length_b   1.000
_cell.length_c   1.000
_cell.angle_alpha   90.00
_cell.angle_beta   90.00
_cell.angle_gamma   90.00
#
_symmetry.space_group_name_H-M   'P 1'
#
loop_
_entity.id
_entity.type
_entity.pdbx_description
1 polymer ?
#
loop_
_entity_poly.entity_id
_entity_poly.type
_entity_poly.pdbx_seq_one_letter_code
_entity_poly.pdbx_strand_id
1 'polypeptide(L)'
;MLLAMTAANCSGDDYYLTIGGGYAPSGNQASLERNVIFSQRVLEEKNIPTDRQTVFFADGDKPRADLQVIDRKSIPTANQLMAEFFGSQTDLGLSYRNHRVPDVSGATSVANIRRWFESVGPSMQDNDRLFLYVTSHGNGSRSRSQPYNTSISLWNNERLEVTELVEMLDELPEGVRVIAVMVQCHAGGFARFVYNEGDPDQGLSKQSRCGFFATVHDRPAAGCTPDVDESTYVEYSTYFWEAIAGHNRLNQPVELPDYNGDGHVSFDEAHAYTLLSSDTIDLPISTSSEFLSIESRFESNQNPDLLPRDLDYDEVLRLATPADRAVLEGLSEQLELSGQDRLAQADRLKNPRRSQRRGRFRGRSETPADRLRRQIASSLKSRWPELANLLNPVAVDLLTTRSADFVHAVESHPEYSRYRELADGESTEMSDREKRVKYERFILAMENVILRENLVRMGDADAIAHFQRIVEGESCVIGD
;
A
#
# COMPACT_ATOMS: atom_id res chain seq x y z
N MET A 1 -54.30 3.57 -16.33
CA MET A 1 -53.38 3.71 -17.48
C MET A 1 -51.97 3.63 -16.92
N LEU A 2 -51.43 2.40 -16.80
CA LEU A 2 -50.07 2.18 -16.32
C LEU A 2 -49.11 2.67 -17.42
N LEU A 3 -48.29 3.67 -17.12
CA LEU A 3 -47.08 3.90 -17.89
C LEU A 3 -46.09 2.80 -17.52
N ALA A 4 -45.92 1.84 -18.43
CA ALA A 4 -44.75 0.97 -18.42
C ALA A 4 -43.55 1.87 -18.79
N MET A 5 -42.76 2.26 -17.78
CA MET A 5 -41.39 2.70 -18.03
C MET A 5 -40.61 1.46 -18.43
N THR A 6 -40.27 1.38 -19.71
CA THR A 6 -39.18 0.52 -20.18
C THR A 6 -37.93 0.94 -19.42
N ALA A 7 -37.43 0.08 -18.53
CA ALA A 7 -36.10 0.22 -17.97
C ALA A 7 -35.12 0.25 -19.14
N ALA A 8 -34.53 1.41 -19.40
CA ALA A 8 -33.32 1.46 -20.20
C ALA A 8 -32.25 0.73 -19.39
N ASN A 9 -31.63 -0.29 -19.96
CA ASN A 9 -30.37 -0.83 -19.45
C ASN A 9 -29.34 0.31 -19.53
N CYS A 10 -29.18 1.07 -18.45
CA CYS A 10 -27.98 1.88 -18.25
C CYS A 10 -26.94 1.00 -17.57
N SER A 11 -26.33 0.09 -18.32
CA SER A 11 -25.05 -0.51 -17.93
C SER A 11 -23.95 0.36 -18.52
N GLY A 12 -23.19 1.07 -17.69
CA GLY A 12 -21.95 1.73 -18.12
C GLY A 12 -20.85 0.71 -18.36
N ASP A 13 -19.89 1.04 -19.22
CA ASP A 13 -18.72 0.21 -19.47
C ASP A 13 -17.61 0.50 -18.44
N ASP A 14 -16.85 -0.54 -18.09
CA ASP A 14 -15.64 -0.42 -17.27
C ASP A 14 -14.38 -0.35 -18.13
N TYR A 15 -13.52 0.61 -17.83
CA TYR A 15 -12.20 0.78 -18.43
C TYR A 15 -11.14 0.67 -17.34
N TYR A 16 -10.13 -0.15 -17.55
CA TYR A 16 -9.06 -0.40 -16.59
C TYR A 16 -7.75 0.15 -17.12
N LEU A 17 -7.16 1.10 -16.39
CA LEU A 17 -5.83 1.64 -16.68
C LEU A 17 -4.88 1.26 -15.55
N THR A 18 -3.87 0.47 -15.87
CA THR A 18 -2.77 0.15 -14.94
C THR A 18 -1.52 0.95 -15.28
N ILE A 19 -1.02 1.71 -14.30
CA ILE A 19 0.26 2.42 -14.34
C ILE A 19 1.22 1.67 -13.40
N GLY A 20 2.06 0.81 -13.99
CA GLY A 20 2.91 -0.10 -13.26
C GLY A 20 4.41 0.11 -13.47
N GLY A 21 5.19 -0.40 -12.54
CA GLY A 21 6.64 -0.54 -12.68
C GLY A 21 7.44 0.68 -12.22
N GLY A 22 8.76 0.54 -12.31
CA GLY A 22 9.75 1.44 -11.74
C GLY A 22 10.23 2.59 -12.63
N TYR A 23 11.08 3.44 -12.07
CA TYR A 23 11.65 4.59 -12.80
C TYR A 23 12.89 4.26 -13.66
N ALA A 24 13.54 3.14 -13.39
CA ALA A 24 14.74 2.64 -14.06
C ALA A 24 14.93 1.15 -13.69
N PRO A 25 15.85 0.41 -14.31
CA PRO A 25 16.11 -0.98 -13.90
C PRO A 25 16.40 -1.08 -12.40
N SER A 26 17.23 -0.18 -11.87
CA SER A 26 17.59 -0.08 -10.44
C SER A 26 16.45 0.41 -9.52
N GLY A 27 15.27 0.70 -10.06
CA GLY A 27 14.08 1.08 -9.32
C GLY A 27 12.83 0.36 -9.78
N ASN A 28 12.93 -0.79 -10.45
CA ASN A 28 11.80 -1.59 -10.91
C ASN A 28 11.92 -2.99 -10.31
N GLN A 29 11.32 -3.23 -9.15
CA GLN A 29 11.49 -4.46 -8.40
C GLN A 29 10.46 -5.53 -8.80
N ALA A 30 10.82 -6.80 -8.60
CA ALA A 30 9.96 -7.96 -8.85
C ALA A 30 8.54 -7.82 -8.27
N SER A 31 8.40 -7.25 -7.06
CA SER A 31 7.08 -7.05 -6.46
C SER A 31 6.14 -6.18 -7.31
N LEU A 32 6.63 -5.13 -7.98
CA LEU A 32 5.82 -4.28 -8.87
C LEU A 32 5.31 -5.06 -10.08
N GLU A 33 6.13 -5.94 -10.66
CA GLU A 33 5.69 -6.86 -11.73
C GLU A 33 4.58 -7.79 -11.24
N ARG A 34 4.76 -8.38 -10.05
CA ARG A 34 3.80 -9.33 -9.50
C ARG A 34 2.50 -8.70 -9.04
N ASN A 35 2.52 -7.44 -8.65
CA ASN A 35 1.32 -6.66 -8.40
C ASN A 35 0.44 -6.55 -9.65
N VAL A 36 1.04 -6.18 -10.79
CA VAL A 36 0.31 -6.11 -12.05
C VAL A 36 -0.21 -7.48 -12.48
N ILE A 37 0.64 -8.51 -12.45
CA ILE A 37 0.24 -9.88 -12.82
C ILE A 37 -0.91 -10.40 -11.95
N PHE A 38 -0.89 -10.11 -10.64
CA PHE A 38 -1.98 -10.53 -9.75
C PHE A 38 -3.27 -9.78 -10.07
N SER A 39 -3.21 -8.46 -10.27
CA SER A 39 -4.39 -7.68 -10.69
C SER A 39 -4.99 -8.18 -12.01
N GLN A 40 -4.17 -8.49 -13.03
CA GLN A 40 -4.65 -9.04 -14.31
C GLN A 40 -5.34 -10.40 -14.11
N ARG A 41 -4.81 -11.25 -13.22
CA ARG A 41 -5.43 -12.54 -12.89
C ARG A 41 -6.81 -12.35 -12.24
N VAL A 42 -6.92 -11.42 -11.28
CA VAL A 42 -8.21 -11.12 -10.64
C VAL A 42 -9.21 -10.58 -11.67
N LEU A 43 -8.79 -9.70 -12.57
CA LEU A 43 -9.65 -9.19 -13.65
C LEU A 43 -10.10 -10.31 -14.60
N GLU A 44 -9.21 -11.25 -14.96
CA GLU A 44 -9.54 -12.43 -15.74
C GLU A 44 -10.57 -13.33 -15.03
N GLU A 45 -10.39 -13.60 -13.74
CA GLU A 45 -11.32 -14.38 -12.91
C GLU A 45 -12.70 -13.72 -12.79
N LYS A 46 -12.75 -12.38 -12.81
CA LYS A 46 -13.99 -11.60 -12.86
C LYS A 46 -14.56 -11.45 -14.28
N ASN A 47 -13.99 -12.13 -15.27
CA ASN A 47 -14.39 -12.10 -16.68
C ASN A 47 -14.33 -10.70 -17.32
N ILE A 48 -13.42 -9.84 -16.85
CA ILE A 48 -13.20 -8.52 -17.44
C ILE A 48 -12.45 -8.69 -18.77
N PRO A 49 -12.99 -8.19 -19.89
CA PRO A 49 -12.35 -8.32 -21.20
C PRO A 49 -10.98 -7.63 -21.26
N THR A 50 -10.02 -8.24 -21.96
CA THR A 50 -8.65 -7.69 -22.10
C THR A 50 -8.59 -6.43 -22.97
N ASP A 51 -9.54 -6.24 -23.88
CA ASP A 51 -9.67 -5.01 -24.69
C ASP A 51 -10.15 -3.80 -23.89
N ARG A 52 -10.67 -4.03 -22.67
CA ARG A 52 -10.97 -2.99 -21.67
C ARG A 52 -9.83 -2.70 -20.72
N GLN A 53 -8.70 -3.42 -20.85
CA GLN A 53 -7.54 -3.29 -19.97
C GLN A 53 -6.38 -2.67 -20.74
N THR A 54 -5.85 -1.56 -20.22
CA THR A 54 -4.60 -0.95 -20.71
C THR A 54 -3.55 -1.03 -19.61
N VAL A 55 -2.38 -1.58 -19.93
CA VAL A 55 -1.26 -1.70 -18.99
C VAL A 55 -0.06 -0.95 -19.52
N PHE A 56 0.38 0.10 -18.82
CA PHE A 56 1.72 0.63 -19.00
C PHE A 56 2.63 0.06 -17.92
N PHE A 57 3.75 -0.53 -18.32
CA PHE A 57 4.71 -1.10 -17.39
C PHE A 57 6.14 -0.75 -17.79
N ALA A 58 6.91 -0.23 -16.83
CA ALA A 58 8.35 0.03 -16.95
C ALA A 58 8.74 0.55 -18.35
N ASP A 59 9.53 -0.20 -19.13
CA ASP A 59 9.95 0.20 -20.46
C ASP A 59 9.18 -0.36 -21.65
N GLY A 60 8.02 -0.97 -21.38
CA GLY A 60 7.17 -1.65 -22.36
C GLY A 60 7.85 -2.89 -22.93
N ASP A 61 7.52 -3.30 -24.15
CA ASP A 61 8.02 -4.56 -24.75
C ASP A 61 9.50 -4.59 -25.16
N LYS A 62 10.34 -3.72 -24.60
CA LYS A 62 11.77 -3.73 -24.92
C LYS A 62 12.41 -4.96 -24.27
N PRO A 63 13.18 -5.79 -25.01
CA PRO A 63 13.67 -7.07 -24.50
C PRO A 63 14.86 -6.94 -23.53
N ARG A 64 15.16 -5.74 -23.03
CA ARG A 64 16.34 -5.46 -22.21
C ARG A 64 16.03 -5.73 -20.75
N ALA A 65 17.07 -5.90 -19.93
CA ALA A 65 16.87 -6.05 -18.50
C ALA A 65 16.37 -4.73 -17.90
N ASP A 66 15.16 -4.75 -17.38
CA ASP A 66 14.44 -3.61 -16.83
C ASP A 66 13.95 -3.86 -15.40
N LEU A 67 14.06 -5.09 -14.88
CA LEU A 67 13.52 -5.52 -13.60
C LEU A 67 14.62 -6.07 -12.68
N GLN A 68 14.64 -5.64 -11.43
CA GLN A 68 15.46 -6.18 -10.34
C GLN A 68 14.83 -7.42 -9.72
N VAL A 69 15.64 -8.45 -9.58
CA VAL A 69 15.25 -9.72 -8.97
C VAL A 69 16.31 -10.25 -8.02
N ILE A 70 15.87 -10.82 -6.90
CA ILE A 70 16.65 -11.63 -5.97
C ILE A 70 15.95 -12.97 -5.84
N ASP A 71 16.61 -14.04 -6.30
CA ASP A 71 16.23 -15.41 -5.98
C ASP A 71 17.09 -15.92 -4.82
N ARG A 72 16.57 -15.80 -3.60
CA ARG A 72 17.30 -16.22 -2.39
C ARG A 72 17.68 -17.69 -2.39
N LYS A 73 16.87 -18.56 -3.02
CA LYS A 73 17.12 -20.01 -3.09
C LYS A 73 18.30 -20.34 -4.00
N SER A 74 18.62 -19.46 -4.94
CA SER A 74 19.79 -19.60 -5.82
C SER A 74 21.12 -19.18 -5.18
N ILE A 75 21.09 -18.45 -4.06
CA ILE A 75 22.29 -17.91 -3.41
C ILE A 75 23.00 -19.04 -2.65
N PRO A 76 24.30 -19.33 -2.91
CA PRO A 76 25.03 -20.34 -2.16
C PRO A 76 25.07 -20.04 -0.66
N THR A 77 24.93 -21.08 0.19
CA THR A 77 24.94 -20.95 1.66
C THR A 77 26.15 -20.18 2.18
N ALA A 78 27.34 -20.40 1.62
CA ALA A 78 28.55 -19.68 2.01
C ALA A 78 28.41 -18.16 1.83
N ASN A 79 27.80 -17.70 0.73
CA ASN A 79 27.53 -16.28 0.49
C ASN A 79 26.53 -15.72 1.50
N GLN A 80 25.47 -16.46 1.81
CA GLN A 80 24.45 -16.05 2.80
C GLN A 80 25.09 -15.88 4.18
N LEU A 81 25.82 -16.88 4.66
CA LEU A 81 26.49 -16.84 5.97
C LEU A 81 27.59 -15.76 6.02
N MET A 82 28.36 -15.59 4.93
CA MET A 82 29.39 -14.54 4.89
C MET A 82 28.77 -13.15 5.00
N ALA A 83 27.69 -12.90 4.25
CA ALA A 83 26.94 -11.66 4.32
C ALA A 83 26.32 -11.43 5.71
N GLU A 84 25.74 -12.48 6.30
CA GLU A 84 25.11 -12.44 7.62
C GLU A 84 26.07 -12.06 8.75
N PHE A 85 27.23 -12.71 8.81
CA PHE A 85 28.18 -12.55 9.92
C PHE A 85 29.20 -11.43 9.71
N PHE A 86 29.52 -11.07 8.46
CA PHE A 86 30.65 -10.17 8.17
C PHE A 86 30.31 -9.02 7.23
N GLY A 87 29.20 -9.07 6.50
CA GLY A 87 28.86 -8.12 5.46
C GLY A 87 27.45 -7.57 5.61
N SER A 88 26.77 -7.46 4.46
CA SER A 88 25.35 -7.12 4.39
C SER A 88 24.63 -8.14 3.52
N GLN A 89 23.44 -8.56 3.95
CA GLN A 89 22.53 -9.35 3.13
C GLN A 89 21.72 -8.48 2.16
N THR A 90 21.77 -7.14 2.31
CA THR A 90 21.14 -6.21 1.37
C THR A 90 21.68 -6.45 -0.03
N ASP A 91 20.77 -6.63 -1.01
CA ASP A 91 21.07 -6.87 -2.42
C ASP A 91 21.94 -8.11 -2.71
N LEU A 92 22.10 -9.02 -1.75
CA LEU A 92 22.80 -10.27 -1.98
C LEU A 92 22.02 -11.10 -3.02
N GLY A 93 22.66 -11.42 -4.15
CA GLY A 93 22.02 -12.14 -5.25
C GLY A 93 21.19 -11.24 -6.18
N LEU A 94 21.27 -9.91 -6.04
CA LEU A 94 20.60 -8.98 -6.94
C LEU A 94 21.08 -9.19 -8.38
N SER A 95 20.10 -9.41 -9.26
CA SER A 95 20.30 -9.55 -10.69
C SER A 95 19.19 -8.82 -11.44
N TYR A 96 19.32 -8.75 -12.75
CA TYR A 96 18.37 -8.06 -13.62
C TYR A 96 17.90 -8.99 -14.72
N ARG A 97 16.60 -8.92 -15.02
CA ARG A 97 15.99 -9.59 -16.18
C ARG A 97 14.95 -8.66 -16.82
N ASN A 98 14.45 -9.05 -17.99
CA ASN A 98 13.26 -8.41 -18.53
C ASN A 98 12.03 -8.75 -17.67
N HIS A 99 11.08 -7.83 -17.59
CA HIS A 99 9.77 -8.07 -17.01
C HIS A 99 8.99 -9.12 -17.84
N ARG A 100 7.96 -9.67 -17.22
CA ARG A 100 7.11 -10.74 -17.75
C ARG A 100 5.61 -10.41 -17.67
N VAL A 101 5.29 -9.15 -17.39
CA VAL A 101 3.91 -8.64 -17.49
C VAL A 101 3.40 -8.86 -18.92
N PRO A 102 2.31 -9.62 -19.12
CA PRO A 102 1.71 -9.83 -20.44
C PRO A 102 0.96 -8.58 -20.92
N ASP A 103 0.80 -8.47 -22.24
CA ASP A 103 -0.09 -7.51 -22.92
C ASP A 103 0.13 -6.03 -22.51
N VAL A 104 1.39 -5.63 -22.32
CA VAL A 104 1.71 -4.23 -22.05
C VAL A 104 1.45 -3.38 -23.28
N SER A 105 0.73 -2.26 -23.09
CA SER A 105 0.42 -1.30 -24.15
C SER A 105 1.59 -0.35 -24.43
N GLY A 106 2.59 -0.32 -23.55
CA GLY A 106 3.83 0.43 -23.74
C GLY A 106 4.54 0.77 -22.43
N ALA A 107 5.57 1.59 -22.56
CA ALA A 107 6.33 2.09 -21.41
C ALA A 107 5.50 3.03 -20.53
N THR A 108 5.74 2.96 -19.22
CA THR A 108 5.16 3.85 -18.21
C THR A 108 5.79 5.23 -18.33
N SER A 109 5.18 6.12 -19.11
CA SER A 109 5.66 7.48 -19.39
C SER A 109 4.51 8.48 -19.44
N VAL A 110 4.78 9.75 -19.14
CA VAL A 110 3.76 10.82 -19.18
C VAL A 110 3.12 10.89 -20.56
N ALA A 111 3.94 10.74 -21.62
CA ALA A 111 3.48 10.83 -22.99
C ALA A 111 2.50 9.70 -23.36
N ASN A 112 2.71 8.47 -22.87
CA ASN A 112 1.81 7.35 -23.15
C ASN A 112 0.52 7.46 -22.33
N ILE A 113 0.61 7.86 -21.06
CA ILE A 113 -0.56 8.06 -20.20
C ILE A 113 -1.44 9.18 -20.76
N ARG A 114 -0.85 10.35 -21.10
CA ARG A 114 -1.59 11.46 -21.71
C ARG A 114 -2.26 11.05 -23.02
N ARG A 115 -1.54 10.34 -23.90
CA ARG A 115 -2.13 9.83 -25.15
C ARG A 115 -3.28 8.86 -24.92
N TRP A 116 -3.22 8.05 -23.86
CA TRP A 116 -4.32 7.18 -23.49
C TRP A 116 -5.57 8.00 -23.14
N PHE A 117 -5.44 9.01 -22.28
CA PHE A 117 -6.56 9.91 -21.95
C PHE A 117 -7.10 10.61 -23.19
N GLU A 118 -6.23 11.13 -24.06
CA GLU A 118 -6.62 11.80 -25.31
C GLU A 118 -7.33 10.88 -26.33
N SER A 119 -7.10 9.56 -26.27
CA SER A 119 -7.64 8.61 -27.25
C SER A 119 -8.80 7.77 -26.75
N VAL A 120 -8.74 7.31 -25.50
CA VAL A 120 -9.76 6.46 -24.86
C VAL A 120 -10.77 7.31 -24.10
N GLY A 121 -10.33 8.36 -23.40
CA GLY A 121 -11.20 9.23 -22.61
C GLY A 121 -12.42 9.76 -23.36
N PRO A 122 -12.26 10.32 -24.59
CA PRO A 122 -13.40 10.81 -25.39
C PRO A 122 -14.39 9.74 -25.85
N SER A 123 -14.03 8.45 -25.78
CA SER A 123 -14.94 7.35 -26.15
C SER A 123 -15.88 6.94 -25.02
N MET A 124 -15.54 7.29 -23.77
CA MET A 124 -16.35 6.99 -22.59
C MET A 124 -17.67 7.77 -22.64
N GLN A 125 -18.71 7.20 -22.03
CA GLN A 125 -20.06 7.75 -21.96
C GLN A 125 -20.48 7.99 -20.51
N ASP A 126 -21.63 8.64 -20.34
CA ASP A 126 -22.26 8.79 -19.03
C ASP A 126 -22.47 7.42 -18.35
N ASN A 127 -22.17 7.35 -17.05
CA ASN A 127 -22.16 6.14 -16.20
C ASN A 127 -21.01 5.13 -16.42
N ASP A 128 -20.15 5.32 -17.43
CA ASP A 128 -18.93 4.53 -17.57
C ASP A 128 -18.00 4.75 -16.37
N ARG A 129 -17.13 3.76 -16.10
CA ARG A 129 -16.16 3.82 -15.01
C ARG A 129 -14.74 3.67 -15.53
N LEU A 130 -13.85 4.51 -15.02
CA LEU A 130 -12.41 4.32 -15.10
C LEU A 130 -11.91 3.75 -13.77
N PHE A 131 -11.41 2.53 -13.80
CA PHE A 131 -10.62 1.96 -12.72
C PHE A 131 -9.13 2.20 -12.96
N LEU A 132 -8.52 3.08 -12.16
CA LEU A 132 -7.11 3.42 -12.22
C LEU A 132 -6.32 2.65 -11.17
N TYR A 133 -5.49 1.70 -11.59
CA TYR A 133 -4.58 1.00 -10.69
C TYR A 133 -3.15 1.53 -10.85
N VAL A 134 -2.53 1.99 -9.77
CA VAL A 134 -1.14 2.43 -9.76
C VAL A 134 -0.33 1.55 -8.82
N THR A 135 0.72 0.94 -9.36
CA THR A 135 1.71 0.19 -8.57
C THR A 135 3.12 0.57 -9.01
N SER A 136 3.70 1.51 -8.28
CA SER A 136 4.96 2.15 -8.66
C SER A 136 5.67 2.74 -7.44
N HIS A 137 6.76 3.47 -7.68
CA HIS A 137 7.34 4.36 -6.68
C HIS A 137 6.61 5.70 -6.66
N GLY A 138 6.64 6.37 -5.51
CA GLY A 138 6.08 7.71 -5.37
C GLY A 138 7.03 8.65 -4.65
N ASN A 139 6.87 9.94 -4.88
CA ASN A 139 7.68 10.98 -4.27
C ASN A 139 6.78 12.00 -3.58
N GLY A 140 7.20 12.47 -2.40
CA GLY A 140 6.58 13.62 -1.76
C GLY A 140 6.67 14.87 -2.65
N SER A 141 5.81 15.84 -2.36
CA SER A 141 5.76 17.10 -3.11
C SER A 141 7.11 17.81 -3.15
N ARG A 142 7.42 18.39 -4.30
CA ARG A 142 8.59 19.26 -4.49
C ARG A 142 8.39 20.65 -3.88
N SER A 143 7.15 21.02 -3.57
CA SER A 143 6.80 22.33 -3.03
C SER A 143 6.21 22.21 -1.62
N ARG A 144 6.78 22.95 -0.68
CA ARG A 144 6.23 23.04 0.69
C ARG A 144 4.88 23.75 0.74
N SER A 145 4.56 24.59 -0.23
CA SER A 145 3.27 25.28 -0.29
C SER A 145 2.17 24.43 -0.93
N GLN A 146 2.53 23.31 -1.56
CA GLN A 146 1.58 22.36 -2.15
C GLN A 146 1.92 20.94 -1.67
N PRO A 147 1.80 20.65 -0.36
CA PRO A 147 2.28 19.39 0.21
C PRO A 147 1.59 18.14 -0.37
N TYR A 148 0.37 18.30 -0.89
CA TYR A 148 -0.42 17.23 -1.51
C TYR A 148 -0.13 17.04 -3.00
N ASN A 149 0.61 17.95 -3.67
CA ASN A 149 1.03 17.73 -5.06
C ASN A 149 2.22 16.74 -5.13
N THR A 150 1.97 15.51 -4.68
CA THR A 150 2.92 14.39 -4.73
C THR A 150 2.99 13.83 -6.14
N SER A 151 3.83 12.81 -6.39
CA SER A 151 3.98 12.29 -7.75
C SER A 151 4.19 10.79 -7.82
N ILE A 152 3.72 10.20 -8.92
CA ILE A 152 4.05 8.85 -9.37
C ILE A 152 5.40 8.91 -10.08
N SER A 153 6.31 7.98 -9.79
CA SER A 153 7.56 7.84 -10.53
C SER A 153 7.31 7.01 -11.78
N LEU A 154 7.70 7.51 -12.93
CA LEU A 154 7.53 6.83 -14.21
C LEU A 154 8.90 6.46 -14.78
N TRP A 155 8.89 5.63 -15.82
CA TRP A 155 10.11 5.16 -16.47
C TRP A 155 10.99 6.32 -16.96
N ASN A 156 12.30 6.11 -17.03
CA ASN A 156 13.32 7.13 -17.31
C ASN A 156 13.36 8.29 -16.28
N ASN A 157 12.92 8.06 -15.04
CA ASN A 157 12.82 9.08 -13.99
C ASN A 157 11.84 10.23 -14.31
N GLU A 158 10.91 9.99 -15.23
CA GLU A 158 9.75 10.87 -15.40
C GLU A 158 8.90 10.85 -14.11
N ARG A 159 8.07 11.87 -13.94
CA ARG A 159 7.12 11.95 -12.83
C ARG A 159 5.80 12.47 -13.35
N LEU A 160 4.72 11.96 -12.78
CA LEU A 160 3.37 12.49 -12.97
C LEU A 160 2.86 13.02 -11.63
N GLU A 161 2.71 14.33 -11.54
CA GLU A 161 2.22 15.03 -10.35
C GLU A 161 0.69 14.91 -10.22
N VAL A 162 0.14 15.16 -9.02
CA VAL A 162 -1.31 15.14 -8.78
C VAL A 162 -2.03 16.09 -9.72
N THR A 163 -1.51 17.32 -9.87
CA THR A 163 -2.10 18.34 -10.75
C THR A 163 -2.15 17.87 -12.20
N GLU A 164 -1.07 17.24 -12.70
CA GLU A 164 -1.02 16.72 -14.07
C GLU A 164 -1.99 15.55 -14.29
N LEU A 165 -2.19 14.68 -13.29
CA LEU A 165 -3.20 13.63 -13.37
C LEU A 165 -4.62 14.22 -13.34
N VAL A 166 -4.88 15.18 -12.46
CA VAL A 166 -6.18 15.85 -12.35
C VAL A 166 -6.55 16.53 -13.68
N GLU A 167 -5.60 17.23 -14.31
CA GLU A 167 -5.80 17.80 -15.65
C GLU A 167 -6.27 16.76 -16.67
N MET A 168 -5.68 15.55 -16.66
CA MET A 168 -6.10 14.46 -17.56
C MET A 168 -7.48 13.89 -17.20
N LEU A 169 -7.80 13.81 -15.91
CA LEU A 169 -9.12 13.36 -15.44
C LEU A 169 -10.22 14.38 -15.78
N ASP A 170 -9.89 15.68 -15.79
CA ASP A 170 -10.81 16.76 -16.12
C ASP A 170 -11.26 16.71 -17.59
N GLU A 171 -10.48 16.08 -18.47
CA GLU A 171 -10.80 15.87 -19.89
C GLU A 171 -11.84 14.77 -20.13
N LEU A 172 -12.14 13.93 -19.13
CA LEU A 172 -13.15 12.88 -19.24
C LEU A 172 -14.56 13.48 -19.37
N PRO A 173 -15.49 12.85 -20.10
CA PRO A 173 -16.88 13.29 -20.16
C PRO A 173 -17.53 13.42 -18.77
N GLU A 174 -18.41 14.41 -18.62
CA GLU A 174 -19.24 14.55 -17.43
C GLU A 174 -20.12 13.30 -17.27
N GLY A 175 -20.15 12.73 -16.06
CA GLY A 175 -20.86 11.46 -15.77
C GLY A 175 -19.96 10.23 -15.70
N VAL A 176 -18.72 10.30 -16.19
CA VAL A 176 -17.73 9.23 -15.95
C VAL A 176 -17.34 9.21 -14.49
N ARG A 177 -17.29 8.01 -13.90
CA ARG A 177 -16.83 7.77 -12.53
C ARG A 177 -15.39 7.28 -12.55
N VAL A 178 -14.56 7.78 -11.65
CA VAL A 178 -13.16 7.36 -11.52
C VAL A 178 -12.96 6.71 -10.17
N ILE A 179 -12.48 5.47 -10.16
CA ILE A 179 -12.11 4.72 -8.97
C ILE A 179 -10.62 4.44 -9.05
N ALA A 180 -9.83 4.88 -8.07
CA ALA A 180 -8.39 4.67 -8.06
C ALA A 180 -7.93 3.76 -6.92
N VAL A 181 -6.96 2.90 -7.20
CA VAL A 181 -6.20 2.17 -6.19
C VAL A 181 -4.73 2.48 -6.41
N MET A 182 -4.11 3.19 -5.46
CA MET A 182 -2.76 3.72 -5.62
C MET A 182 -1.81 3.20 -4.55
N VAL A 183 -0.84 2.42 -4.99
CA VAL A 183 0.11 1.69 -4.15
C VAL A 183 1.52 2.17 -4.44
N GLN A 184 1.86 3.27 -3.76
CA GLN A 184 3.17 3.88 -3.78
C GLN A 184 3.39 4.73 -2.51
N CYS A 185 4.65 5.09 -2.23
CA CYS A 185 4.97 6.12 -1.24
C CYS A 185 4.22 7.42 -1.56
N HIS A 186 3.75 8.16 -0.53
CA HIS A 186 3.10 9.45 -0.69
C HIS A 186 1.80 9.45 -1.52
N ALA A 187 1.16 8.28 -1.68
CA ALA A 187 -0.06 8.11 -2.46
C ALA A 187 -1.22 8.99 -1.97
N GLY A 188 -1.31 9.29 -0.68
CA GLY A 188 -2.38 10.12 -0.12
C GLY A 188 -2.40 11.57 -0.60
N GLY A 189 -1.36 12.03 -1.32
CA GLY A 189 -1.46 13.30 -2.06
C GLY A 189 -2.56 13.27 -3.12
N PHE A 190 -2.80 12.10 -3.71
CA PHE A 190 -3.82 11.87 -4.72
C PHE A 190 -5.24 11.73 -4.14
N ALA A 191 -5.39 11.62 -2.81
CA ALA A 191 -6.72 11.59 -2.17
C ALA A 191 -7.53 12.87 -2.40
N ARG A 192 -6.88 13.95 -2.84
CA ARG A 192 -7.51 15.23 -3.16
C ARG A 192 -7.87 15.40 -4.64
N PHE A 193 -7.65 14.39 -5.49
CA PHE A 193 -8.02 14.45 -6.91
C PHE A 193 -9.53 14.59 -7.19
N VAL A 194 -10.36 14.47 -6.14
CA VAL A 194 -11.80 14.75 -6.15
C VAL A 194 -12.09 16.25 -6.25
N TYR A 195 -11.11 17.09 -5.88
CA TYR A 195 -11.16 18.53 -6.03
C TYR A 195 -10.55 18.97 -7.37
N ASN A 196 -11.04 20.09 -7.91
CA ASN A 196 -10.41 20.71 -9.08
C ASN A 196 -8.96 21.08 -8.74
N GLU A 197 -8.05 20.88 -9.68
CA GLU A 197 -6.60 21.09 -9.49
C GLU A 197 -5.99 20.29 -8.31
N GLY A 198 -6.72 19.35 -7.71
CA GLY A 198 -6.30 18.66 -6.49
C GLY A 198 -6.32 19.54 -5.22
N ASP A 199 -7.05 20.66 -5.25
CA ASP A 199 -7.06 21.67 -4.18
C ASP A 199 -8.49 21.89 -3.65
N PRO A 200 -8.74 21.63 -2.35
CA PRO A 200 -10.04 21.86 -1.73
C PRO A 200 -10.60 23.27 -1.91
N ASP A 201 -9.74 24.28 -2.02
CA ASP A 201 -10.16 25.67 -2.21
C ASP A 201 -10.73 25.94 -3.62
N GLN A 202 -10.53 25.04 -4.58
CA GLN A 202 -11.05 25.12 -5.95
C GLN A 202 -12.39 24.38 -6.14
N GLY A 203 -12.96 23.86 -5.06
CA GLY A 203 -14.21 23.08 -5.10
C GLY A 203 -14.04 21.73 -5.79
N LEU A 204 -15.15 21.02 -5.98
CA LEU A 204 -15.10 19.65 -6.49
C LEU A 204 -15.11 19.55 -8.01
N SER A 205 -14.51 18.46 -8.47
CA SER A 205 -14.60 17.97 -9.84
C SER A 205 -16.05 17.68 -10.23
N LYS A 206 -16.35 17.87 -11.52
CA LYS A 206 -17.63 17.48 -12.11
C LYS A 206 -17.77 15.97 -12.19
N GLN A 207 -16.71 15.27 -12.60
CA GLN A 207 -16.64 13.81 -12.60
C GLN A 207 -16.60 13.31 -11.15
N SER A 208 -17.31 12.22 -10.86
CA SER A 208 -17.22 11.57 -9.55
C SER A 208 -15.88 10.84 -9.45
N ARG A 209 -15.11 11.10 -8.40
CA ARG A 209 -13.77 10.53 -8.21
C ARG A 209 -13.63 10.04 -6.78
N CYS A 210 -13.21 8.79 -6.64
CA CYS A 210 -12.87 8.21 -5.35
C CYS A 210 -11.72 7.23 -5.51
N GLY A 211 -11.11 6.85 -4.39
CA GLY A 211 -9.99 5.96 -4.44
C GLY A 211 -9.39 5.66 -3.08
N PHE A 212 -8.46 4.71 -3.11
CA PHE A 212 -7.81 4.11 -1.97
C PHE A 212 -6.30 4.18 -2.14
N PHE A 213 -5.62 4.59 -1.07
CA PHE A 213 -4.21 4.95 -1.12
C PHE A 213 -3.46 4.18 -0.03
N ALA A 214 -2.32 3.58 -0.39
CA ALA A 214 -1.54 2.77 0.55
C ALA A 214 -1.05 3.55 1.77
N THR A 215 -0.83 4.86 1.65
CA THR A 215 -0.41 5.71 2.78
C THR A 215 -0.76 7.18 2.55
N VAL A 216 -0.64 8.01 3.59
CA VAL A 216 -0.82 9.48 3.56
C VAL A 216 0.28 10.20 2.76
N HIS A 217 0.03 11.46 2.38
CA HIS A 217 0.91 12.24 1.49
C HIS A 217 2.35 12.46 2.01
N ASP A 218 2.59 12.40 3.33
CA ASP A 218 3.88 12.71 3.95
C ASP A 218 4.68 11.47 4.37
N ARG A 219 4.24 10.27 3.98
CA ARG A 219 4.86 8.99 4.40
C ARG A 219 5.29 8.09 3.24
N PRO A 220 6.37 7.30 3.44
CA PRO A 220 6.68 6.18 2.56
C PRO A 220 5.70 5.02 2.79
N ALA A 221 5.53 4.20 1.76
CA ALA A 221 4.80 2.92 1.82
C ALA A 221 5.77 1.73 1.86
N ALA A 222 5.27 0.56 2.25
CA ALA A 222 5.95 -0.74 2.15
C ALA A 222 5.88 -1.31 0.72
N GLY A 223 6.43 -2.52 0.49
CA GLY A 223 6.13 -3.32 -0.71
C GLY A 223 7.16 -3.34 -1.84
N CYS A 224 8.10 -2.41 -1.90
CA CYS A 224 9.10 -2.38 -2.96
C CYS A 224 10.27 -3.34 -2.66
N THR A 225 10.17 -4.61 -3.05
CA THR A 225 11.20 -5.63 -2.82
C THR A 225 11.59 -6.35 -4.12
N PRO A 226 12.90 -6.54 -4.38
CA PRO A 226 13.35 -7.32 -5.53
C PRO A 226 13.23 -8.84 -5.31
N ASP A 227 12.86 -9.31 -4.12
CA ASP A 227 12.65 -10.74 -3.85
C ASP A 227 11.63 -11.35 -4.83
N VAL A 228 11.86 -12.56 -5.34
CA VAL A 228 10.93 -13.23 -6.26
C VAL A 228 9.94 -14.16 -5.56
N ASP A 229 10.13 -14.43 -4.26
CA ASP A 229 9.22 -15.27 -3.49
C ASP A 229 7.97 -14.48 -3.08
N GLU A 230 6.87 -14.70 -3.80
CA GLU A 230 5.59 -13.99 -3.59
C GLU A 230 5.00 -14.18 -2.19
N SER A 231 5.39 -15.25 -1.47
CA SER A 231 4.94 -15.48 -0.08
C SER A 231 5.46 -14.44 0.92
N THR A 232 6.48 -13.67 0.51
CA THR A 232 7.11 -12.65 1.35
C THR A 232 6.55 -11.25 1.11
N TYR A 233 5.61 -11.10 0.17
CA TYR A 233 5.12 -9.80 -0.24
C TYR A 233 4.04 -9.28 0.70
N VAL A 234 4.41 -8.24 1.45
CA VAL A 234 3.54 -7.55 2.39
C VAL A 234 3.43 -6.09 1.98
N GLU A 235 2.32 -5.74 1.33
CA GLU A 235 1.96 -4.35 0.98
C GLU A 235 0.48 -4.23 0.65
N TYR A 236 -0.01 -2.99 0.61
CA TYR A 236 -1.43 -2.67 0.45
C TYR A 236 -2.12 -3.43 -0.69
N SER A 237 -1.53 -3.48 -1.90
CA SER A 237 -2.23 -4.08 -3.05
C SER A 237 -2.44 -5.59 -2.91
N THR A 238 -1.56 -6.29 -2.18
CA THR A 238 -1.72 -7.72 -1.91
C THR A 238 -3.08 -7.94 -1.27
N TYR A 239 -3.30 -7.42 -0.06
CA TYR A 239 -4.55 -7.68 0.66
C TYR A 239 -5.80 -7.12 -0.03
N PHE A 240 -5.68 -5.99 -0.72
CA PHE A 240 -6.81 -5.41 -1.46
C PHE A 240 -7.29 -6.34 -2.58
N TRP A 241 -6.37 -6.90 -3.37
CA TRP A 241 -6.71 -7.84 -4.43
C TRP A 241 -7.12 -9.21 -3.86
N GLU A 242 -6.54 -9.65 -2.74
CA GLU A 242 -6.93 -10.89 -2.05
C GLU A 242 -8.38 -10.86 -1.57
N ALA A 243 -8.82 -9.74 -1.01
CA ALA A 243 -10.21 -9.52 -0.61
C ALA A 243 -11.19 -9.71 -1.78
N ILE A 244 -10.86 -9.13 -2.93
CA ILE A 244 -11.72 -9.16 -4.12
C ILE A 244 -11.70 -10.55 -4.79
N ALA A 245 -10.54 -11.20 -4.82
CA ALA A 245 -10.34 -12.52 -5.41
C ALA A 245 -10.92 -13.65 -4.54
N GLY A 246 -10.94 -13.46 -3.21
CA GLY A 246 -11.26 -14.52 -2.25
C GLY A 246 -10.14 -15.53 -2.06
N HIS A 247 -8.93 -15.23 -2.53
CA HIS A 247 -7.74 -16.04 -2.28
C HIS A 247 -6.46 -15.20 -2.33
N ASN A 248 -5.42 -15.72 -1.68
CA ASN A 248 -4.09 -15.13 -1.72
C ASN A 248 -3.36 -15.36 -3.06
N ARG A 249 -2.19 -14.75 -3.22
CA ARG A 249 -1.32 -14.90 -4.42
C ARG A 249 -0.93 -16.35 -4.73
N LEU A 250 -0.95 -17.21 -3.71
CA LEU A 250 -0.67 -18.65 -3.78
C LEU A 250 -1.93 -19.50 -4.04
N ASN A 251 -3.06 -18.86 -4.38
CA ASN A 251 -4.37 -19.48 -4.58
C ASN A 251 -4.94 -20.20 -3.35
N GLN A 252 -4.52 -19.81 -2.14
CA GLN A 252 -5.12 -20.30 -0.91
C GLN A 252 -6.34 -19.42 -0.58
N PRO A 253 -7.50 -20.00 -0.30
CA PRO A 253 -8.71 -19.23 -0.03
C PRO A 253 -8.51 -18.35 1.22
N VAL A 254 -9.07 -17.15 1.17
CA VAL A 254 -9.21 -16.27 2.33
C VAL A 254 -10.68 -16.20 2.74
N GLU A 255 -10.94 -15.81 3.98
CA GLU A 255 -12.30 -15.46 4.40
C GLU A 255 -12.74 -14.22 3.63
N LEU A 256 -13.87 -14.31 2.92
CA LEU A 256 -14.39 -13.20 2.12
C LEU A 256 -14.84 -12.07 3.04
N PRO A 257 -14.34 -10.84 2.87
CA PRO A 257 -14.73 -9.70 3.69
C PRO A 257 -16.07 -9.09 3.21
N ASP A 258 -17.10 -9.91 3.05
CA ASP A 258 -18.48 -9.44 2.83
C ASP A 258 -19.09 -9.06 4.19
N TYR A 259 -18.70 -7.88 4.67
CA TYR A 259 -19.06 -7.41 6.01
C TYR A 259 -20.53 -6.98 6.08
N ASN A 260 -21.12 -6.57 4.96
CA ASN A 260 -22.51 -6.16 4.89
C ASN A 260 -23.49 -7.33 4.59
N GLY A 261 -22.97 -8.48 4.13
CA GLY A 261 -23.73 -9.70 3.85
C GLY A 261 -24.54 -9.66 2.54
N ASP A 262 -24.14 -8.84 1.56
CA ASP A 262 -24.85 -8.68 0.28
C ASP A 262 -24.40 -9.67 -0.81
N GLY A 263 -23.41 -10.52 -0.50
CA GLY A 263 -22.88 -11.54 -1.39
C GLY A 263 -21.76 -11.07 -2.32
N HIS A 264 -21.37 -9.80 -2.25
CA HIS A 264 -20.27 -9.22 -3.02
C HIS A 264 -19.22 -8.63 -2.07
N VAL A 265 -18.03 -8.33 -2.61
CA VAL A 265 -16.99 -7.61 -1.88
C VAL A 265 -16.78 -6.28 -2.57
N SER A 266 -17.19 -5.21 -1.91
CA SER A 266 -16.99 -3.83 -2.35
C SER A 266 -15.54 -3.37 -2.20
N PHE A 267 -15.18 -2.27 -2.86
CA PHE A 267 -13.84 -1.71 -2.69
C PHE A 267 -13.60 -1.18 -1.26
N ASP A 268 -14.63 -0.67 -0.59
CA ASP A 268 -14.59 -0.28 0.82
C ASP A 268 -14.32 -1.50 1.73
N GLU A 269 -14.97 -2.63 1.48
CA GLU A 269 -14.71 -3.88 2.20
C GLU A 269 -13.31 -4.44 1.94
N ALA A 270 -12.81 -4.34 0.70
CA ALA A 270 -11.42 -4.69 0.37
C ALA A 270 -10.40 -3.78 1.07
N HIS A 271 -10.72 -2.49 1.22
CA HIS A 271 -9.92 -1.55 2.01
C HIS A 271 -9.94 -1.91 3.50
N ALA A 272 -11.12 -2.17 4.07
CA ALA A 272 -11.30 -2.61 5.46
C ALA A 272 -10.51 -3.90 5.76
N TYR A 273 -10.60 -4.90 4.87
CA TYR A 273 -9.80 -6.13 4.96
C TYR A 273 -8.30 -5.81 4.97
N THR A 274 -7.84 -4.88 4.13
CA THR A 274 -6.43 -4.48 4.08
C THR A 274 -5.98 -3.82 5.38
N LEU A 275 -6.81 -2.99 6.01
CA LEU A 275 -6.50 -2.37 7.31
C LEU A 275 -6.27 -3.41 8.42
N LEU A 276 -7.03 -4.51 8.37
CA LEU A 276 -6.99 -5.62 9.34
C LEU A 276 -5.84 -6.61 9.08
N SER A 277 -5.61 -6.98 7.83
CA SER A 277 -4.68 -8.04 7.42
C SER A 277 -3.23 -7.57 7.25
N SER A 278 -3.01 -6.28 6.96
CA SER A 278 -1.69 -5.76 6.64
C SER A 278 -0.83 -5.52 7.89
N ASP A 279 0.26 -6.27 8.04
CA ASP A 279 1.29 -6.06 9.08
C ASP A 279 2.46 -5.21 8.56
N THR A 280 2.14 -4.04 8.00
CA THR A 280 3.13 -3.12 7.42
C THR A 280 3.11 -1.75 8.07
N ILE A 281 4.05 -0.90 7.67
CA ILE A 281 4.13 0.51 8.08
C ILE A 281 3.13 1.42 7.35
N ASP A 282 2.31 0.86 6.46
CA ASP A 282 1.34 1.59 5.65
C ASP A 282 0.21 2.14 6.52
N LEU A 283 -0.22 3.36 6.25
CA LEU A 283 -1.36 4.00 6.92
C LEU A 283 -2.40 4.30 5.84
N PRO A 284 -3.15 3.28 5.39
CA PRO A 284 -4.02 3.44 4.25
C PRO A 284 -5.14 4.43 4.53
N ILE A 285 -5.53 5.17 3.51
CA ILE A 285 -6.65 6.12 3.55
C ILE A 285 -7.51 5.97 2.30
N SER A 286 -8.75 6.41 2.39
CA SER A 286 -9.69 6.56 1.27
C SER A 286 -9.89 8.04 0.93
N THR A 287 -10.54 8.30 -0.20
CA THR A 287 -10.94 9.67 -0.58
C THR A 287 -12.00 10.20 0.40
N SER A 288 -12.94 9.36 0.82
CA SER A 288 -13.93 9.71 1.85
C SER A 288 -13.27 10.13 3.17
N SER A 289 -12.21 9.45 3.60
CA SER A 289 -11.46 9.81 4.81
C SER A 289 -10.77 11.18 4.69
N GLU A 290 -10.09 11.45 3.57
CA GLU A 290 -9.45 12.75 3.34
C GLU A 290 -10.51 13.87 3.25
N PHE A 291 -11.62 13.63 2.54
CA PHE A 291 -12.73 14.58 2.42
C PHE A 291 -13.31 14.94 3.79
N LEU A 292 -13.58 13.95 4.65
CA LEU A 292 -14.08 14.19 6.01
C LEU A 292 -13.10 15.00 6.86
N SER A 293 -11.80 14.80 6.69
CA SER A 293 -10.77 15.56 7.42
C SER A 293 -10.74 17.05 7.05
N ILE A 294 -11.28 17.41 5.88
CA ILE A 294 -11.32 18.78 5.35
C ILE A 294 -12.69 19.42 5.61
N GLU A 295 -13.76 18.73 5.23
CA GLU A 295 -15.11 19.29 5.20
C GLU A 295 -15.88 19.14 6.52
N SER A 296 -15.43 18.24 7.40
CA SER A 296 -16.03 18.01 8.71
C SER A 296 -15.12 18.49 9.84
N ARG A 297 -15.63 18.41 11.08
CA ARG A 297 -14.92 18.83 12.30
C ARG A 297 -15.57 18.22 13.53
N PHE A 298 -14.82 18.18 14.62
CA PHE A 298 -15.32 17.74 15.93
C PHE A 298 -16.01 18.88 16.69
N GLU A 299 -16.70 18.52 17.78
CA GLU A 299 -17.21 19.46 18.78
C GLU A 299 -16.14 20.49 19.18
N SER A 300 -16.58 21.74 19.29
CA SER A 300 -15.77 22.84 19.80
C SER A 300 -16.69 23.92 20.37
N ASN A 301 -16.12 24.91 21.08
CA ASN A 301 -16.89 26.07 21.55
C ASN A 301 -17.65 26.82 20.44
N GLN A 302 -17.20 26.72 19.19
CA GLN A 302 -17.86 27.32 18.03
C GLN A 302 -18.94 26.41 17.42
N ASN A 303 -18.86 25.10 17.64
CA ASN A 303 -19.77 24.10 17.11
C ASN A 303 -20.15 23.09 18.21
N PRO A 304 -20.92 23.53 19.24
CA PRO A 304 -21.21 22.70 20.42
C PRO A 304 -22.20 21.54 20.16
N ASP A 305 -22.89 21.54 19.02
CA ASP A 305 -23.88 20.50 18.67
C ASP A 305 -23.26 19.29 17.93
N LEU A 306 -21.97 19.37 17.59
CA LEU A 306 -21.24 18.28 16.95
C LEU A 306 -20.78 17.25 17.99
N LEU A 307 -20.50 16.04 17.54
CA LEU A 307 -19.94 14.99 18.37
C LEU A 307 -18.47 15.28 18.71
N PRO A 308 -18.04 15.04 19.96
CA PRO A 308 -16.65 15.21 20.36
C PRO A 308 -15.78 14.09 19.77
N ARG A 309 -14.47 14.35 19.69
CA ARG A 309 -13.50 13.36 19.20
C ARG A 309 -13.44 12.12 20.08
N ASP A 310 -13.58 12.28 21.39
CA ASP A 310 -13.53 11.21 22.40
C ASP A 310 -14.90 10.62 22.72
N LEU A 311 -15.78 10.54 21.71
CA LEU A 311 -17.08 9.87 21.82
C LEU A 311 -16.91 8.42 22.30
N ASP A 312 -17.82 7.99 23.19
CA ASP A 312 -17.84 6.63 23.72
C ASP A 312 -17.89 5.58 22.60
N TYR A 313 -17.08 4.53 22.74
CA TYR A 313 -16.90 3.53 21.69
C TYR A 313 -18.21 2.86 21.25
N ASP A 314 -19.13 2.57 22.16
CA ASP A 314 -20.43 1.97 21.80
C ASP A 314 -21.31 2.94 20.99
N GLU A 315 -21.20 4.25 21.24
CA GLU A 315 -21.87 5.26 20.44
C GLU A 315 -21.27 5.31 19.04
N VAL A 316 -19.94 5.25 18.91
CA VAL A 316 -19.24 5.15 17.61
C VAL A 316 -19.67 3.91 16.84
N LEU A 317 -19.72 2.74 17.48
CA LEU A 317 -20.17 1.50 16.84
C LEU A 317 -21.62 1.55 16.32
N ARG A 318 -22.50 2.33 16.96
CA ARG A 318 -23.89 2.51 16.46
C ARG A 318 -23.95 3.38 15.20
N LEU A 319 -22.94 4.23 14.97
CA LEU A 319 -22.81 5.10 13.79
C LEU A 319 -21.94 4.47 12.68
N ALA A 320 -21.21 3.41 13.00
CA ALA A 320 -20.33 2.70 12.10
C ALA A 320 -21.10 1.94 11.00
N THR A 321 -20.58 1.95 9.78
CA THR A 321 -21.00 1.01 8.72
C THR A 321 -20.56 -0.42 9.09
N PRO A 322 -21.03 -1.46 8.38
CA PRO A 322 -20.52 -2.82 8.58
C PRO A 322 -19.00 -2.94 8.43
N ALA A 323 -18.41 -2.30 7.41
CA ALA A 323 -16.97 -2.28 7.19
C ALA A 323 -16.23 -1.51 8.31
N ASP A 324 -16.71 -0.33 8.72
CA ASP A 324 -16.15 0.40 9.86
C ASP A 324 -16.15 -0.46 11.13
N ARG A 325 -17.27 -1.14 11.40
CA ARG A 325 -17.42 -2.00 12.57
C ARG A 325 -16.40 -3.14 12.54
N ALA A 326 -16.24 -3.81 11.40
CA ALA A 326 -15.26 -4.88 11.24
C ALA A 326 -13.83 -4.38 11.53
N VAL A 327 -13.46 -3.21 11.00
CA VAL A 327 -12.15 -2.59 11.27
C VAL A 327 -11.98 -2.25 12.74
N LEU A 328 -12.97 -1.59 13.35
CA LEU A 328 -12.90 -1.14 14.74
C LEU A 328 -12.83 -2.31 15.73
N GLU A 329 -13.68 -3.32 15.54
CA GLU A 329 -13.71 -4.51 16.39
C GLU A 329 -12.45 -5.36 16.17
N GLY A 330 -12.06 -5.62 14.93
CA GLY A 330 -10.87 -6.40 14.60
C GLY A 330 -9.56 -5.76 15.07
N LEU A 331 -9.38 -4.44 14.86
CA LEU A 331 -8.21 -3.74 15.40
C LEU A 331 -8.25 -3.64 16.93
N SER A 332 -9.44 -3.53 17.55
CA SER A 332 -9.55 -3.57 19.01
C SER A 332 -9.07 -4.90 19.57
N GLU A 333 -9.42 -6.02 18.93
CA GLU A 333 -8.95 -7.35 19.32
C GLU A 333 -7.44 -7.48 19.14
N GLN A 334 -6.92 -7.15 17.94
CA GLN A 334 -5.49 -7.25 17.64
C GLN A 334 -4.60 -6.38 18.54
N LEU A 335 -5.11 -5.25 19.00
CA LEU A 335 -4.39 -4.27 19.84
C LEU A 335 -4.75 -4.37 21.33
N GLU A 336 -5.59 -5.33 21.71
CA GLU A 336 -6.08 -5.53 23.08
C GLU A 336 -6.75 -4.28 23.69
N LEU A 337 -7.43 -3.48 22.86
CA LEU A 337 -8.15 -2.28 23.28
C LEU A 337 -9.55 -2.65 23.83
N SER A 338 -9.91 -2.13 25.00
CA SER A 338 -11.17 -2.48 25.68
C SER A 338 -11.86 -1.28 26.31
N GLY A 339 -13.15 -1.40 26.67
CA GLY A 339 -13.91 -0.33 27.32
C GLY A 339 -14.41 0.78 26.38
N GLN A 340 -14.93 1.87 26.94
CA GLN A 340 -15.45 3.02 26.17
C GLN A 340 -14.33 3.98 25.73
N ASP A 341 -13.20 4.04 26.46
CA ASP A 341 -12.10 4.97 26.21
C ASP A 341 -11.03 4.42 25.23
N ARG A 342 -11.40 3.50 24.33
CA ARG A 342 -10.46 2.84 23.39
C ARG A 342 -9.63 3.83 22.56
N LEU A 343 -10.23 4.95 22.14
CA LEU A 343 -9.50 6.01 21.43
C LEU A 343 -8.36 6.59 22.28
N ALA A 344 -8.63 6.91 23.54
CA ALA A 344 -7.64 7.43 24.48
C ALA A 344 -6.57 6.38 24.85
N GLN A 345 -6.93 5.10 24.88
CA GLN A 345 -5.95 4.00 25.00
C GLN A 345 -5.04 3.95 23.78
N ALA A 346 -5.60 3.94 22.57
CA ALA A 346 -4.85 3.93 21.32
C ALA A 346 -3.91 5.14 21.21
N ASP A 347 -4.36 6.35 21.54
CA ASP A 347 -3.51 7.56 21.52
C ASP A 347 -2.32 7.45 22.50
N ARG A 348 -2.54 6.88 23.69
CA ARG A 348 -1.48 6.64 24.68
C ARG A 348 -0.48 5.59 24.21
N LEU A 349 -0.95 4.53 23.56
CA LEU A 349 -0.14 3.38 23.13
C LEU A 349 0.55 3.60 21.77
N LYS A 350 0.00 4.46 20.91
CA LYS A 350 0.65 4.95 19.67
C LYS A 350 1.98 5.63 19.97
N ASN A 351 2.03 6.40 21.05
CA ASN A 351 3.23 7.11 21.51
C ASN A 351 3.42 6.86 23.01
N PRO A 352 3.83 5.65 23.43
CA PRO A 352 4.01 5.36 24.84
C PRO A 352 5.02 6.38 25.34
N ARG A 353 4.59 7.18 26.33
CA ARG A 353 5.30 8.39 26.79
C ARG A 353 6.81 8.13 26.72
N ARG A 354 7.52 8.92 25.91
CA ARG A 354 8.97 9.16 26.04
C ARG A 354 9.22 9.69 27.46
N SER A 355 9.18 8.83 28.45
CA SER A 355 9.65 9.13 29.79
C SER A 355 11.14 9.40 29.66
N GLN A 356 11.49 10.68 29.68
CA GLN A 356 12.82 11.18 30.05
C GLN A 356 14.04 10.42 29.50
N ARG A 357 14.15 10.30 28.18
CA ARG A 357 15.47 10.21 27.53
C ARG A 357 15.60 11.25 26.43
N ARG A 358 15.70 12.52 26.84
CA ARG A 358 16.63 13.45 26.19
C ARG A 358 18.03 12.91 26.44
N GLY A 359 18.47 12.00 25.58
CA GLY A 359 19.81 11.44 25.62
C GLY A 359 20.11 10.90 24.24
N ARG A 360 21.12 11.51 23.59
CA ARG A 360 21.88 11.05 22.42
C ARG A 360 21.30 9.85 21.67
N PHE A 361 21.11 10.01 20.36
CA PHE A 361 21.07 8.94 19.36
C PHE A 361 21.87 7.71 19.85
N ARG A 362 21.19 6.77 20.51
CA ARG A 362 21.76 5.49 20.91
C ARG A 362 21.47 4.60 19.71
N GLY A 363 22.53 4.06 19.12
CA GLY A 363 22.39 3.01 18.12
C GLY A 363 21.43 1.93 18.61
N ARG A 364 20.80 1.23 17.67
CA ARG A 364 19.88 0.11 17.90
C ARG A 364 20.32 -0.70 19.12
N SER A 365 19.43 -0.86 20.11
CA SER A 365 19.74 -1.69 21.28
C SER A 365 20.09 -3.07 20.77
N GLU A 366 21.28 -3.55 21.12
CA GLU A 366 21.77 -4.83 20.65
C GLU A 366 20.86 -5.96 21.18
N THR A 367 20.32 -6.77 20.27
CA THR A 367 19.48 -7.91 20.64
C THR A 367 20.31 -9.10 21.12
N PRO A 368 19.70 -10.09 21.81
CA PRO A 368 20.37 -11.35 22.10
C PRO A 368 20.92 -12.04 20.83
N ALA A 369 20.19 -12.00 19.71
CA ALA A 369 20.67 -12.53 18.43
C ALA A 369 21.90 -11.76 17.92
N ASP A 370 21.89 -10.43 17.97
CA ASP A 370 23.05 -9.61 17.59
C ASP A 370 24.31 -9.94 18.40
N ARG A 371 24.17 -10.19 19.71
CA ARG A 371 25.29 -10.60 20.57
C ARG A 371 25.90 -11.92 20.13
N LEU A 372 25.07 -12.94 19.90
CA LEU A 372 25.53 -14.24 19.45
C LEU A 372 26.15 -14.16 18.05
N ARG A 373 25.56 -13.37 17.15
CA ARG A 373 26.12 -13.10 15.82
C ARG A 373 27.54 -12.55 15.91
N ARG A 374 27.76 -11.52 16.76
CA ARG A 374 29.10 -10.94 16.97
C ARG A 374 30.08 -11.91 17.60
N GLN A 375 29.62 -12.76 18.52
CA GLN A 375 30.43 -13.81 19.14
C GLN A 375 30.90 -14.84 18.11
N ILE A 376 29.97 -15.36 17.30
CA ILE A 376 30.27 -16.30 16.21
C ILE A 376 31.25 -15.67 15.21
N ALA A 377 30.97 -14.44 14.76
CA ALA A 377 31.85 -13.71 13.84
C ALA A 377 33.26 -13.47 14.42
N SER A 378 33.39 -13.22 15.72
CA SER A 378 34.69 -13.02 16.38
C SER A 378 35.48 -14.33 16.51
N SER A 379 34.80 -15.45 16.79
CA SER A 379 35.39 -16.79 16.81
C SER A 379 35.95 -17.15 15.43
N LEU A 380 35.17 -16.91 14.38
CA LEU A 380 35.57 -17.13 12.98
C LEU A 380 36.73 -16.21 12.55
N LYS A 381 36.75 -14.93 12.94
CA LYS A 381 37.89 -14.02 12.70
C LYS A 381 39.17 -14.44 13.43
N SER A 382 39.03 -15.16 14.55
CA SER A 382 40.19 -15.70 15.26
C SER A 382 40.81 -16.87 14.50
N ARG A 383 39.98 -17.65 13.79
CA ARG A 383 40.41 -18.73 12.88
C ARG A 383 40.93 -18.19 11.54
N TRP A 384 40.30 -17.15 11.00
CA TRP A 384 40.63 -16.51 9.73
C TRP A 384 40.65 -14.98 9.88
N PRO A 385 41.78 -14.38 10.31
CA PRO A 385 41.88 -12.94 10.50
C PRO A 385 41.58 -12.12 9.23
N GLU A 386 41.80 -12.71 8.05
CA GLU A 386 41.52 -12.12 6.74
C GLU A 386 40.03 -11.78 6.52
N LEU A 387 39.11 -12.39 7.28
CA LEU A 387 37.68 -12.03 7.30
C LEU A 387 37.42 -10.60 7.82
N ALA A 388 38.45 -9.90 8.30
CA ALA A 388 38.38 -8.46 8.55
C ALA A 388 38.14 -7.64 7.26
N ASN A 389 38.49 -8.18 6.08
CA ASN A 389 38.19 -7.59 4.78
C ASN A 389 37.72 -8.67 3.79
N LEU A 390 36.45 -8.61 3.41
CA LEU A 390 35.82 -9.60 2.52
C LEU A 390 36.42 -9.65 1.11
N LEU A 391 37.18 -8.63 0.70
CA LEU A 391 37.90 -8.62 -0.57
C LEU A 391 39.31 -9.25 -0.48
N ASN A 392 39.72 -9.72 0.70
CA ASN A 392 40.98 -10.43 0.85
C ASN A 392 40.91 -11.79 0.11
N PRO A 393 41.98 -12.23 -0.58
CA PRO A 393 42.00 -13.51 -1.29
C PRO A 393 41.58 -14.72 -0.44
N VAL A 394 41.89 -14.75 0.87
CA VAL A 394 41.46 -15.84 1.76
C VAL A 394 39.94 -15.81 1.99
N ALA A 395 39.34 -14.62 2.13
CA ALA A 395 37.89 -14.49 2.25
C ALA A 395 37.18 -14.91 0.95
N VAL A 396 37.75 -14.57 -0.21
CA VAL A 396 37.26 -15.01 -1.52
C VAL A 396 37.39 -16.53 -1.68
N ASP A 397 38.50 -17.12 -1.22
CA ASP A 397 38.69 -18.57 -1.25
C ASP A 397 37.69 -19.30 -0.34
N LEU A 398 37.41 -18.77 0.86
CA LEU A 398 36.36 -19.26 1.76
C LEU A 398 34.94 -19.15 1.18
N LEU A 399 34.70 -18.22 0.26
CA LEU A 399 33.44 -18.13 -0.47
C LEU A 399 33.36 -19.07 -1.68
N THR A 400 34.50 -19.49 -2.22
CA THR A 400 34.58 -20.23 -3.48
C THR A 400 35.08 -21.65 -3.25
N THR A 401 36.39 -21.90 -3.35
CA THR A 401 37.01 -23.22 -3.29
C THR A 401 36.86 -23.90 -1.92
N ARG A 402 36.83 -23.10 -0.84
CA ARG A 402 36.75 -23.56 0.56
C ARG A 402 35.40 -23.29 1.22
N SER A 403 34.36 -23.09 0.41
CA SER A 403 32.98 -22.86 0.88
C SER A 403 32.49 -23.90 1.89
N ALA A 404 32.77 -25.19 1.66
CA ALA A 404 32.38 -26.25 2.59
C ALA A 404 33.06 -26.15 3.97
N ASP A 405 34.35 -25.77 4.03
CA ASP A 405 35.08 -25.56 5.29
C ASP A 405 34.52 -24.36 6.06
N PHE A 406 34.21 -23.28 5.35
CA PHE A 406 33.59 -22.09 5.94
C PHE A 406 32.18 -22.38 6.50
N VAL A 407 31.31 -22.98 5.68
CA VAL A 407 29.94 -23.34 6.10
C VAL A 407 29.97 -24.26 7.31
N HIS A 408 30.78 -25.32 7.25
CA HIS A 408 30.92 -26.24 8.38
C HIS A 408 31.38 -25.53 9.66
N ALA A 409 32.35 -24.62 9.57
CA ALA A 409 32.84 -23.88 10.72
C ALA A 409 31.79 -22.97 11.38
N VAL A 410 30.89 -22.39 10.58
CA VAL A 410 29.77 -21.58 11.08
C VAL A 410 28.73 -22.49 11.74
N GLU A 411 28.27 -23.52 11.03
CA GLU A 411 27.19 -24.41 11.48
C GLU A 411 27.58 -25.26 12.69
N SER A 412 28.87 -25.62 12.81
CA SER A 412 29.40 -26.37 13.96
C SER A 412 29.68 -25.49 15.18
N HIS A 413 29.50 -24.16 15.08
CA HIS A 413 29.77 -23.28 16.20
C HIS A 413 28.76 -23.54 17.34
N PRO A 414 29.19 -23.68 18.61
CA PRO A 414 28.28 -24.07 19.71
C PRO A 414 27.06 -23.16 19.89
N GLU A 415 27.23 -21.86 19.62
CA GLU A 415 26.15 -20.87 19.72
C GLU A 415 25.26 -20.75 18.48
N TYR A 416 25.57 -21.44 17.37
CA TYR A 416 24.87 -21.23 16.10
C TYR A 416 23.40 -21.63 16.14
N SER A 417 23.08 -22.80 16.73
CA SER A 417 21.69 -23.25 16.88
C SER A 417 20.84 -22.24 17.66
N ARG A 418 21.38 -21.76 18.78
CA ARG A 418 20.70 -20.76 19.61
C ARG A 418 20.57 -19.41 18.91
N TYR A 419 21.59 -19.01 18.14
CA TYR A 419 21.53 -17.82 17.31
C TYR A 419 20.40 -17.92 16.27
N ARG A 420 20.27 -19.07 15.58
CA ARG A 420 19.19 -19.30 14.61
C ARG A 420 17.81 -19.21 15.25
N GLU A 421 17.59 -19.88 16.38
CA GLU A 421 16.31 -19.80 17.12
C GLU A 421 15.93 -18.34 17.47
N LEU A 422 16.89 -17.54 17.94
CA LEU A 422 16.64 -16.14 18.29
C LEU A 422 16.44 -15.25 17.05
N ALA A 423 17.24 -15.45 15.99
CA ALA A 423 17.15 -14.67 14.76
C ALA A 423 15.83 -14.94 14.02
N ASP A 424 15.38 -16.20 13.98
CA ASP A 424 14.12 -16.60 13.37
C ASP A 424 12.93 -16.07 14.18
N GLY A 425 12.99 -16.11 15.51
CA GLY A 425 11.96 -15.52 16.39
C GLY A 425 11.81 -14.00 16.23
N GLU A 426 12.92 -13.26 16.16
CA GLU A 426 12.90 -11.80 15.95
C GLU A 426 12.27 -11.41 14.60
N SER A 427 12.35 -12.27 13.58
CA SER A 427 11.74 -12.01 12.27
C SER A 427 10.21 -12.13 12.24
N THR A 428 9.63 -12.84 13.21
CA THR A 428 8.17 -13.08 13.28
C THR A 428 7.41 -12.04 14.12
N GLU A 429 8.09 -11.24 14.93
CA GLU A 429 7.45 -10.21 15.73
C GLU A 429 7.30 -8.90 14.95
N MET A 430 6.09 -8.33 14.94
CA MET A 430 5.87 -6.97 14.43
C MET A 430 6.78 -5.97 15.14
N SER A 431 7.44 -5.12 14.37
CA SER A 431 8.22 -4.00 14.86
C SER A 431 7.35 -2.98 15.60
N ASP A 432 7.96 -2.20 16.49
CA ASP A 432 7.30 -1.08 17.18
C ASP A 432 6.65 -0.10 16.19
N ARG A 433 7.22 0.03 14.99
CA ARG A 433 6.69 0.92 13.95
C ARG A 433 5.42 0.36 13.32
N GLU A 434 5.37 -0.92 12.99
CA GLU A 434 4.17 -1.57 12.44
C GLU A 434 3.03 -1.58 13.47
N LYS A 435 3.34 -1.94 14.73
CA LYS A 435 2.37 -1.86 15.84
C LYS A 435 1.81 -0.45 16.01
N ARG A 436 2.68 0.56 15.99
CA ARG A 436 2.27 1.98 16.08
C ARG A 436 1.29 2.36 14.99
N VAL A 437 1.53 1.91 13.76
CA VAL A 437 0.67 2.25 12.63
C VAL A 437 -0.70 1.58 12.74
N LYS A 438 -0.81 0.37 13.29
CA LYS A 438 -2.12 -0.22 13.61
C LYS A 438 -2.94 0.63 14.59
N TYR A 439 -2.32 1.22 15.63
CA TYR A 439 -3.02 2.19 16.48
C TYR A 439 -3.45 3.44 15.69
N GLU A 440 -2.64 3.92 14.74
CA GLU A 440 -3.00 5.05 13.88
C GLU A 440 -4.18 4.73 12.95
N ARG A 441 -4.23 3.50 12.38
CA ARG A 441 -5.39 3.01 11.61
C ARG A 441 -6.66 2.97 12.46
N PHE A 442 -6.58 2.45 13.69
CA PHE A 442 -7.72 2.42 14.61
C PHE A 442 -8.23 3.83 14.93
N ILE A 443 -7.31 4.76 15.20
CA ILE A 443 -7.65 6.17 15.48
C ILE A 443 -8.35 6.81 14.27
N LEU A 444 -7.81 6.64 13.07
CA LEU A 444 -8.43 7.18 11.85
C LEU A 444 -9.81 6.58 11.59
N ALA A 445 -9.99 5.27 11.78
CA ALA A 445 -11.29 4.62 11.63
C ALA A 445 -12.33 5.18 12.62
N MET A 446 -11.96 5.36 13.89
CA MET A 446 -12.82 6.00 14.90
C MET A 446 -13.19 7.44 14.50
N GLU A 447 -12.19 8.22 14.10
CA GLU A 447 -12.37 9.62 13.71
C GLU A 447 -13.26 9.75 12.47
N ASN A 448 -13.09 8.90 11.46
CA ASN A 448 -13.90 8.90 10.24
C ASN A 448 -15.39 8.66 10.53
N VAL A 449 -15.72 7.70 11.41
CA VAL A 449 -17.12 7.45 11.80
C VAL A 449 -17.76 8.68 12.44
N ILE A 450 -17.03 9.33 13.35
CA ILE A 450 -17.52 10.53 14.05
C ILE A 450 -17.63 11.72 13.07
N LEU A 451 -16.62 11.94 12.23
CA LEU A 451 -16.60 13.03 11.27
C LEU A 451 -17.69 12.87 10.21
N ARG A 452 -18.02 11.65 9.79
CA ARG A 452 -19.15 11.39 8.89
C ARG A 452 -20.47 11.86 9.48
N GLU A 453 -20.75 11.49 10.73
CA GLU A 453 -21.97 11.93 11.43
C GLU A 453 -21.96 13.46 11.64
N ASN A 454 -20.81 14.05 11.96
CA ASN A 454 -20.68 15.49 12.11
C ASN A 454 -20.89 16.26 10.79
N LEU A 455 -20.49 15.68 9.65
CA LEU A 455 -20.77 16.27 8.34
C LEU A 455 -22.28 16.44 8.13
N VAL A 456 -23.06 15.41 8.51
CA VAL A 456 -24.53 15.46 8.45
C VAL A 456 -25.09 16.50 9.41
N ARG A 457 -24.59 16.57 10.65
CA ARG A 457 -25.04 17.54 11.67
C ARG A 457 -24.74 18.99 11.29
N MET A 458 -23.66 19.23 10.56
CA MET A 458 -23.34 20.55 10.03
C MET A 458 -24.38 21.06 9.03
N GLY A 459 -25.14 20.17 8.39
CA GLY A 459 -26.29 20.52 7.56
C GLY A 459 -25.95 21.17 6.22
N ASP A 460 -24.70 21.09 5.77
CA ASP A 460 -24.29 21.53 4.44
C ASP A 460 -24.73 20.49 3.40
N ALA A 461 -25.84 20.78 2.71
CA ALA A 461 -26.45 19.86 1.76
C ALA A 461 -25.52 19.51 0.58
N ASP A 462 -24.69 20.46 0.14
CA ASP A 462 -23.77 20.24 -0.98
C ASP A 462 -22.64 19.30 -0.53
N ALA A 463 -22.03 19.58 0.63
CA ALA A 463 -20.98 18.72 1.18
C ALA A 463 -21.46 17.29 1.47
N ILE A 464 -22.69 17.13 1.97
CA ILE A 464 -23.32 15.81 2.21
C ILE A 464 -23.54 15.07 0.88
N ALA A 465 -24.12 15.72 -0.12
CA ALA A 465 -24.35 15.10 -1.43
C ALA A 465 -23.03 14.70 -2.11
N HIS A 466 -21.99 15.50 -1.92
CA HIS A 466 -20.65 15.20 -2.41
C HIS A 466 -20.03 13.98 -1.73
N PHE A 467 -20.10 13.92 -0.41
CA PHE A 467 -19.64 12.76 0.34
C PHE A 467 -20.39 11.48 -0.08
N GLN A 468 -21.70 11.56 -0.30
CA GLN A 468 -22.49 10.42 -0.79
C GLN A 468 -21.98 9.91 -2.15
N ARG A 469 -21.69 10.80 -3.11
CA ARG A 469 -21.13 10.40 -4.42
C ARG A 469 -19.77 9.70 -4.30
N ILE A 470 -18.93 10.12 -3.34
CA ILE A 470 -17.64 9.47 -3.07
C ILE A 470 -17.88 8.05 -2.53
N VAL A 471 -18.72 7.93 -1.50
CA VAL A 471 -19.03 6.63 -0.86
C VAL A 471 -19.70 5.67 -1.83
N GLU A 472 -20.61 6.13 -2.69
CA GLU A 472 -21.22 5.32 -3.75
C GLU A 472 -20.16 4.71 -4.69
N GLY A 473 -19.12 5.46 -5.02
CA GLY A 473 -18.00 4.94 -5.82
C GLY A 473 -17.13 3.95 -5.04
N GLU A 474 -16.88 4.21 -3.75
CA GLU A 474 -16.11 3.32 -2.87
C GLU A 474 -16.86 2.01 -2.56
N SER A 475 -18.20 2.02 -2.58
CA SER A 475 -19.03 0.83 -2.39
C SER A 475 -19.28 0.00 -3.65
N CYS A 476 -18.77 0.42 -4.82
CA CYS A 476 -18.88 -0.36 -6.06
C CYS A 476 -18.10 -1.68 -5.97
N VAL A 477 -18.49 -2.66 -6.81
CA VAL A 477 -17.69 -3.88 -7.02
C VAL A 477 -17.06 -3.93 -8.43
N ILE A 478 -16.13 -4.87 -8.64
CA ILE A 478 -15.54 -5.10 -9.97
C ILE A 478 -16.57 -5.72 -10.92
N GLY A 479 -16.74 -5.12 -12.10
CA GLY A 479 -17.59 -5.65 -13.17
C GLY A 479 -19.09 -5.41 -12.99
N ASP A 480 -19.44 -4.48 -12.09
CA ASP A 480 -20.81 -4.01 -11.79
C ASP A 480 -21.49 -3.23 -12.93
#